data_AF-A0A1A8UUN8-F1
#
_entry.id   AF-A0A1A8UUN8-F1
#
_cell.length_a   1.000
_cell.length_b   1.000
_cell.length_c   1.000
_cell.angle_alpha   90.00
_cell.angle_beta   90.00
_cell.angle_gamma   90.00
#
_symmetry.space_group_name_H-M   'P 1'
#
loop_
_entity.id
_entity.type
_entity.pdbx_description
1 polymer ?
#
loop_
_entity_poly.entity_id
_entity_poly.type
_entity_poly.pdbx_seq_one_letter_code
_entity_poly.pdbx_strand_id
1 'polypeptide(L)' 'SRFSKQSSRDCRVEKKEMKVRDLGLGFDSDEIVLFKFCVGSCQSSRTTYDLALKALLENGSLPRR' A
#
# COMPACT_ATOMS: atom_id res chain seq x y z
N SER A 1 -14.41 -14.91 20.57
CA SER A 1 -13.35 -13.93 20.23
C SER A 1 -13.03 -14.01 18.75
N ARG A 2 -13.63 -13.15 17.91
CA ARG A 2 -13.33 -13.07 16.47
C ARG A 2 -11.99 -12.36 16.29
N PHE A 3 -10.88 -13.07 16.43
CA PHE A 3 -9.61 -12.61 15.90
C PHE A 3 -9.74 -12.68 14.38
N SER A 4 -10.12 -11.55 13.81
CA SER A 4 -10.47 -11.40 12.42
C SER A 4 -9.23 -11.62 11.55
N LYS A 5 -9.38 -12.44 10.50
CA LYS A 5 -8.47 -12.49 9.35
C LYS A 5 -8.31 -11.11 8.64
N GLN A 6 -8.89 -10.03 9.15
CA GLN A 6 -8.82 -8.67 8.62
C GLN A 6 -7.46 -7.99 8.83
N SER A 7 -6.75 -8.22 9.95
CA SER A 7 -5.52 -7.43 10.24
C SER A 7 -4.39 -7.66 9.21
N SER A 8 -4.37 -8.83 8.58
CA SER A 8 -3.43 -9.17 7.51
C SER A 8 -3.64 -8.33 6.22
N ARG A 9 -4.82 -7.71 6.04
CA ARG A 9 -5.19 -6.94 4.84
C ARG A 9 -5.17 -5.43 5.02
N ASP A 10 -5.00 -4.92 6.24
CA ASP A 10 -5.01 -3.49 6.50
C ASP A 10 -3.65 -2.85 6.18
N CYS A 11 -3.69 -1.56 5.84
CA CYS A 11 -2.52 -0.74 5.54
C CYS A 11 -1.58 -0.67 6.74
N ARG A 12 -0.34 -1.13 6.57
CA ARG A 12 0.67 -1.18 7.64
C ARG A 12 2.09 -1.07 7.07
N VAL A 13 3.04 -0.79 7.95
CA VAL A 13 4.46 -0.76 7.63
C VAL A 13 5.06 -2.14 7.84
N GLU A 14 5.72 -2.65 6.81
CA GLU A 14 6.58 -3.83 6.86
C GLU A 14 8.04 -3.41 6.75
N LYS A 15 8.95 -4.31 7.15
CA LYS A 15 10.39 -4.07 7.13
C LYS A 15 11.11 -5.25 6.48
N LYS A 16 12.16 -4.96 5.71
CA LYS A 16 13.01 -5.95 5.08
C LYS A 16 14.46 -5.48 5.08
N GLU A 17 15.36 -6.35 5.50
CA GLU A 17 16.79 -6.13 5.30
C GLU A 17 17.14 -6.33 3.83
N MET A 18 17.83 -5.35 3.25
CA MET A 18 18.18 -5.34 1.83
C MET A 18 19.59 -4.80 1.65
N LYS A 19 20.33 -5.31 0.66
CA LYS A 19 21.59 -4.70 0.27
C LYS A 19 21.32 -3.40 -0.49
N VAL A 20 22.23 -2.44 -0.39
CA VAL A 20 22.10 -1.16 -1.11
C VAL A 20 21.99 -1.37 -2.63
N ARG A 21 22.74 -2.33 -3.20
CA ARG A 21 22.62 -2.67 -4.64
C ARG A 21 21.22 -3.12 -5.08
N ASP A 22 20.49 -3.79 -4.19
CA ASP A 22 19.17 -4.36 -4.50
C ASP A 22 18.07 -3.28 -4.56
N LEU A 23 18.37 -2.04 -4.17
CA LEU A 23 17.46 -0.90 -4.30
C LEU A 23 17.35 -0.38 -5.75
N GLY A 24 18.24 -0.78 -6.65
CA GLY A 24 18.18 -0.39 -8.07
C GLY A 24 18.50 1.09 -8.34
N LEU A 25 19.23 1.75 -7.43
CA LEU A 25 19.57 3.18 -7.51
C LEU A 25 20.94 3.46 -8.18
N GLY A 26 21.63 2.42 -8.69
CA GLY A 26 22.91 2.56 -9.38
C GLY A 26 24.17 2.47 -8.49
N PHE A 27 24.02 2.10 -7.21
CA PHE A 27 25.15 1.87 -6.30
C PHE A 27 25.54 0.39 -6.24
N ASP A 28 26.83 0.09 -6.34
CA ASP A 28 27.38 -1.25 -6.10
C ASP A 28 27.96 -1.33 -4.68
N SER A 29 27.12 -1.69 -3.71
CA SER A 29 27.50 -1.85 -2.31
C SER A 29 26.79 -3.06 -1.69
N ASP A 30 27.50 -3.74 -0.78
CA ASP A 30 27.00 -4.86 0.01
C ASP A 30 26.52 -4.44 1.42
N GLU A 31 26.56 -3.14 1.74
CA GLU A 31 25.97 -2.62 2.98
C GLU A 31 24.47 -2.98 3.07
N ILE A 32 24.02 -3.34 4.27
CA ILE A 32 22.64 -3.73 4.54
C ILE A 32 21.90 -2.57 5.19
N VAL A 33 20.73 -2.23 4.65
CA VAL A 33 19.82 -1.24 5.20
C VAL A 33 18.49 -1.87 5.58
N LEU A 34 17.83 -1.31 6.60
CA LEU A 34 16.48 -1.70 6.98
C LEU A 34 15.45 -0.94 6.13
N PHE A 35 15.05 -1.53 5.00
CA PHE A 35 14.05 -0.94 4.11
C PHE A 35 12.64 -1.09 4.70
N LYS A 36 11.90 0.01 4.77
CA LYS A 36 10.52 0.05 5.27
C LYS A 36 9.57 0.43 4.15
N PHE A 37 8.45 -0.27 4.05
CA PHE A 37 7.46 -0.06 3.00
C PHE A 37 6.05 -0.29 3.51
N CYS A 38 5.07 0.38 2.89
CA CYS A 38 3.67 0.22 3.23
C CYS A 38 3.05 -0.91 2.39
N VAL A 39 2.26 -1.78 3.03
CA VAL A 39 1.50 -2.85 2.36
C VAL A 39 0.08 -2.90 2.88
N GLY A 40 -0.81 -3.51 2.11
CA GLY A 40 -2.21 -3.73 2.48
C GLY A 40 -3.16 -2.72 1.84
N SER A 41 -4.41 -2.76 2.28
CA SER A 41 -5.50 -1.94 1.78
C SER A 41 -5.90 -0.86 2.77
N CYS A 42 -6.28 0.31 2.25
CA CYS A 42 -6.78 1.44 3.06
C CYS A 42 -8.32 1.44 3.14
N GLN A 43 -8.96 0.27 3.14
CA GLN A 43 -10.43 0.19 3.11
C GLN A 43 -11.08 0.82 4.36
N SER A 44 -10.44 0.65 5.51
CA SER A 44 -10.91 1.18 6.80
C SER A 44 -10.78 2.70 6.93
N SER A 45 -9.97 3.35 6.11
CA SER A 45 -9.73 4.80 6.16
C SER A 45 -10.45 5.57 5.04
N ARG A 46 -11.42 4.95 4.35
CA ARG A 46 -12.17 5.61 3.28
C ARG A 46 -13.00 6.77 3.82
N THR A 47 -12.93 7.88 3.13
CA THR A 47 -13.71 9.10 3.39
C THR A 47 -14.96 9.12 2.51
N THR A 48 -15.88 10.06 2.78
CA THR A 48 -17.04 10.32 1.91
C THR A 48 -16.64 10.61 0.47
N TYR A 49 -15.50 11.29 0.27
CA TYR A 49 -14.97 11.56 -1.06
C TYR A 49 -14.65 10.27 -1.82
N ASP A 50 -13.97 9.32 -1.17
CA ASP A 50 -13.61 8.03 -1.78
C ASP A 50 -14.85 7.21 -2.16
N LEU A 51 -15.89 7.26 -1.33
CA LEU A 51 -17.16 6.57 -1.58
C LEU A 51 -17.93 7.19 -2.74
N ALA A 52 -18.02 8.53 -2.79
CA ALA A 52 -18.68 9.25 -3.87
C ALA A 52 -17.95 9.03 -5.20
N LEU A 53 -16.62 9.15 -5.22
CA LEU A 53 -15.81 8.89 -6.40
C LEU A 53 -16.01 7.46 -6.93
N LYS A 54 -16.01 6.47 -6.02
CA LYS A 54 -16.29 5.07 -6.39
C LYS A 54 -17.65 4.93 -7.08
N ALA A 55 -18.71 5.50 -6.50
CA ALA A 55 -20.06 5.42 -7.08
C ALA A 55 -20.14 6.10 -8.46
N LEU A 56 -19.51 7.27 -8.62
CA LEU A 56 -19.47 7.99 -9.90
C LEU A 56 -18.72 7.20 -10.99
N LEU A 57 -17.63 6.52 -10.64
CA LEU A 57 -16.89 5.65 -11.57
C LEU A 57 -17.72 4.41 -11.96
N GLU A 58 -18.38 3.77 -10.99
CA GLU A 58 -19.24 2.60 -11.23
C GLU A 58 -20.46 2.95 -12.10
N ASN A 59 -21.02 4.15 -11.92
CA ASN A 59 -22.14 4.66 -12.70
C ASN A 59 -21.71 5.21 -14.08
N GLY A 60 -20.42 5.20 -14.41
CA GLY A 60 -19.91 5.76 -15.66
C GLY A 60 -20.12 7.27 -15.81
N SER A 61 -20.37 7.97 -14.70
CA SER A 61 -20.66 9.41 -14.69
C SER A 61 -19.41 10.28 -14.81
N LEU A 62 -18.22 9.67 -14.75
CA LEU A 62 -16.95 10.32 -15.01
C LEU A 62 -16.36 9.82 -16.33
N PRO A 63 -15.77 10.71 -17.15
CA PRO A 63 -15.09 10.29 -18.37
C PRO A 63 -13.94 9.35 -18.02
N ARG A 64 -13.82 8.26 -18.78
CA ARG A 64 -12.64 7.38 -18.69
C ARG A 64 -11.43 8.16 -19.21
N ARG A 65 -10.39 8.25 -18.39
CA ARG A 65 -9.07 8.75 -18.80
C ARG A 65 -8.31 7.67 -19.56
#